data_AF-A0A4W4HGR3-F1
#
_entry.id   AF-A0A4W4HGR3-F1
#
_cell.length_a   1.000
_cell.length_b   1.000
_cell.length_c   1.000
_cell.angle_alpha   90.00
_cell.angle_beta   90.00
_cell.angle_gamma   90.00
#
_symmetry.space_group_name_H-M   'P 1'
#
loop_
_entity.id
_entity.type
_entity.pdbx_description
1 polymer ?
#
loop_
_entity_poly.entity_id
_entity_poly.type
_entity_poly.pdbx_seq_one_letter_code
_entity_poly.pdbx_strand_id
1 'polypeptide(L)'
;MRGSSPSLLRGRWFHCREWALEKLKKCLEARNSPNGTQSSASTPPGILVTGGPGTGKTAFCTEVVWPQSEAGRAAELAPRCLAWHYCQQEDAGSVEVWRFVLALVEQLRESPLLPPSYSHMLASPSLAATLEPLHCQRDPDDTFKRAVLEPLLSLASPAQSVCIVIDSLDSGCSGLVGVGTGMTPGSVTNQSSSIAELLLRHLQLLPSWILLVCSARRQNKAVCKMFSELLFICVVYSSMFKCI
;
A
#
# COMPACT_ATOMS: atom_id res chain seq x y z
N MET A 1 1.79 21.36 -2.38
CA MET A 1 2.82 20.35 -2.03
C MET A 1 3.08 19.48 -3.23
N ARG A 2 4.32 19.03 -3.46
CA ARG A 2 4.61 18.09 -4.55
C ARG A 2 4.04 16.72 -4.14
N GLY A 3 3.01 16.25 -4.85
CA GLY A 3 2.36 14.95 -4.59
C GLY A 3 3.29 13.76 -4.89
N SER A 4 2.80 12.53 -4.71
CA SER A 4 3.56 11.31 -5.00
C SER A 4 4.09 11.33 -6.45
N SER A 5 5.39 11.10 -6.63
CA SER A 5 6.00 10.96 -7.95
C SER A 5 5.60 9.61 -8.56
N PRO A 6 5.13 9.57 -9.82
CA PRO A 6 4.80 8.31 -10.48
C PRO A 6 6.06 7.47 -10.73
N SER A 7 5.87 6.19 -11.00
CA SER A 7 6.95 5.28 -11.38
C SER A 7 7.68 5.74 -12.64
N LEU A 8 9.02 5.66 -12.62
CA LEU A 8 9.88 5.87 -13.80
C LEU A 8 9.67 4.80 -14.89
N LEU A 9 8.98 3.70 -14.56
CA LEU A 9 8.64 2.63 -15.49
C LEU A 9 7.27 2.83 -16.18
N ARG A 10 6.56 3.93 -15.89
CA ARG A 10 5.28 4.21 -16.56
C ARG A 10 5.47 4.28 -18.08
N GLY A 11 4.62 3.58 -18.83
CA GLY A 11 4.73 3.49 -20.29
C GLY A 11 5.83 2.56 -20.80
N ARG A 12 6.54 1.85 -19.91
CA ARG A 12 7.48 0.79 -20.28
C ARG A 12 6.74 -0.54 -20.42
N TRP A 13 7.33 -1.44 -21.19
CA TRP A 13 6.78 -2.77 -21.45
C TRP A 13 6.89 -3.66 -20.22
N PHE A 14 5.85 -4.45 -19.97
CA PHE A 14 5.78 -5.45 -18.91
C PHE A 14 5.60 -6.84 -19.50
N HIS A 15 6.53 -7.75 -19.16
CA HIS A 15 6.54 -9.12 -19.68
C HIS A 15 6.97 -10.13 -18.61
N CYS A 16 6.58 -11.39 -18.80
CA CYS A 16 7.00 -12.61 -18.06
C CYS A 16 6.51 -12.76 -16.62
N ARG A 17 5.74 -11.79 -16.10
CA ARG A 17 5.23 -11.77 -14.72
C ARG A 17 3.72 -11.50 -14.68
N GLU A 18 3.05 -11.73 -15.79
CA GLU A 18 1.60 -11.56 -15.99
C GLU A 18 0.80 -12.46 -15.03
N TRP A 19 1.31 -13.66 -14.74
CA TRP A 19 0.71 -14.57 -13.75
C TRP A 19 0.54 -13.93 -12.37
N ALA A 20 1.39 -12.97 -12.00
CA ALA A 20 1.28 -12.29 -10.71
C ALA A 20 0.08 -11.34 -10.68
N LEU A 21 -0.28 -10.75 -11.83
CA LEU A 21 -1.46 -9.90 -11.97
C LEU A 21 -2.73 -10.73 -11.80
N GLU A 22 -2.77 -11.93 -12.38
CA GLU A 22 -3.88 -12.87 -12.18
C GLU A 22 -4.05 -13.29 -10.73
N LYS A 23 -2.94 -13.52 -9.99
CA LYS A 23 -3.01 -13.82 -8.56
C LYS A 23 -3.57 -12.65 -7.76
N LEU A 24 -3.10 -11.43 -8.03
CA LEU A 24 -3.65 -10.22 -7.41
C LEU A 24 -5.14 -10.04 -7.71
N LYS A 25 -5.55 -10.24 -8.97
CA LYS A 25 -6.97 -10.22 -9.38
C LYS A 25 -7.81 -11.21 -8.56
N LYS A 26 -7.37 -12.46 -8.46
CA LYS A 26 -8.06 -13.50 -7.65
C LYS A 26 -8.16 -13.12 -6.17
N CYS A 27 -7.12 -12.54 -5.58
CA CYS A 27 -7.17 -12.05 -4.20
C CYS A 27 -8.17 -10.91 -3.99
N LEU A 28 -8.28 -10.01 -4.97
CA LEU A 28 -9.26 -8.92 -4.97
C LEU A 28 -10.70 -9.40 -5.21
N GLU A 29 -10.89 -10.47 -5.98
CA GLU A 29 -12.21 -11.06 -6.24
C GLU A 29 -12.72 -11.90 -5.07
N ALA A 30 -11.83 -12.64 -4.39
CA ALA A 30 -12.17 -13.44 -3.21
C ALA A 30 -12.78 -12.60 -2.06
N ARG A 31 -12.44 -11.30 -2.02
CA ARG A 31 -13.00 -10.33 -1.07
C ARG A 31 -14.42 -9.87 -1.39
N ASN A 32 -14.86 -10.00 -2.65
CA ASN A 32 -16.18 -9.53 -3.09
C ASN A 32 -17.31 -10.52 -2.74
N SER A 33 -17.00 -11.66 -2.10
CA SER A 33 -17.97 -12.73 -1.88
C SER A 33 -19.06 -12.31 -0.87
N PRO A 34 -20.36 -12.35 -1.24
CA PRO A 34 -21.48 -11.84 -0.44
C PRO A 34 -21.91 -12.72 0.74
N ASN A 35 -21.32 -13.91 0.91
CA ASN A 35 -21.61 -14.78 2.05
C ASN A 35 -20.82 -14.29 3.27
N GLY A 36 -21.44 -13.40 4.03
CA GLY A 36 -20.94 -12.72 5.23
C GLY A 36 -20.62 -13.61 6.44
N THR A 37 -19.82 -14.65 6.23
CA THR A 37 -19.17 -15.43 7.30
C THR A 37 -17.66 -15.50 7.09
N GLN A 38 -17.07 -14.50 6.43
CA GLN A 38 -15.61 -14.35 6.46
C GLN A 38 -15.25 -13.70 7.80
N SER A 39 -14.81 -14.53 8.74
CA SER A 39 -13.92 -14.05 9.79
C SER A 39 -12.77 -13.31 9.09
N SER A 40 -12.43 -12.13 9.58
CA SER A 40 -11.24 -11.36 9.14
C SER A 40 -9.93 -12.16 9.17
N ALA A 41 -9.96 -13.38 9.70
CA ALA A 41 -8.86 -14.32 9.78
C ALA A 41 -8.57 -15.11 8.48
N SER A 42 -9.50 -15.26 7.52
CA SER A 42 -9.26 -16.18 6.37
C SER A 42 -8.68 -15.51 5.12
N THR A 43 -8.97 -14.23 4.90
CA THR A 43 -8.54 -13.51 3.70
C THR A 43 -7.44 -12.49 4.06
N PRO A 44 -6.22 -12.64 3.53
CA PRO A 44 -5.06 -11.85 3.96
C PRO A 44 -5.29 -10.36 3.68
N PRO A 45 -4.98 -9.43 4.60
CA PRO A 45 -5.26 -7.98 4.47
C PRO A 45 -4.50 -7.29 3.31
N GLY A 46 -3.55 -8.00 2.70
CA GLY A 46 -2.75 -7.49 1.60
C GLY A 46 -1.85 -8.56 0.98
N ILE A 47 -1.06 -8.13 0.01
CA ILE A 47 -0.05 -8.90 -0.68
C ILE A 47 1.30 -8.20 -0.50
N LEU A 48 2.33 -8.96 -0.15
CA LEU A 48 3.72 -8.51 -0.20
C LEU A 48 4.45 -9.15 -1.39
N VAL A 49 4.77 -8.33 -2.37
CA VAL A 49 5.55 -8.69 -3.56
C VAL A 49 7.03 -8.64 -3.21
N THR A 50 7.69 -9.79 -3.24
CA THR A 50 9.10 -9.94 -2.88
C THR A 50 9.96 -10.39 -4.06
N GLY A 51 11.24 -10.09 -3.99
CA GLY A 51 12.22 -10.44 -5.02
C GLY A 51 13.53 -9.69 -4.83
N GLY A 52 14.59 -10.17 -5.48
CA GLY A 52 15.88 -9.47 -5.50
C GLY A 52 15.83 -8.13 -6.26
N PRO A 53 16.94 -7.37 -6.26
CA PRO A 53 17.08 -6.22 -7.15
C PRO A 53 16.88 -6.63 -8.62
N GLY A 54 16.25 -5.77 -9.42
CA GLY A 54 16.06 -6.01 -10.86
C GLY A 54 15.02 -7.08 -11.23
N THR A 55 14.36 -7.72 -10.27
CA THR A 55 13.39 -8.81 -10.56
C THR A 55 12.02 -8.32 -11.06
N GLY A 56 11.85 -7.01 -11.29
CA GLY A 56 10.63 -6.44 -11.84
C GLY A 56 9.50 -6.15 -10.84
N LYS A 57 9.80 -6.00 -9.53
CA LYS A 57 8.78 -5.64 -8.52
C LYS A 57 8.08 -4.31 -8.83
N THR A 58 8.88 -3.25 -9.05
CA THR A 58 8.36 -1.93 -9.44
C THR A 58 7.65 -1.99 -10.79
N ALA A 59 8.12 -2.81 -11.73
CA ALA A 59 7.44 -3.01 -13.00
C ALA A 59 6.05 -3.64 -12.80
N PHE A 60 5.94 -4.64 -11.92
CA PHE A 60 4.66 -5.23 -11.53
C PHE A 60 3.73 -4.20 -10.89
N CYS A 61 4.18 -3.46 -9.88
CA CYS A 61 3.37 -2.41 -9.26
C CYS A 61 2.95 -1.33 -10.27
N THR A 62 3.83 -0.95 -11.18
CA THR A 62 3.52 0.01 -12.26
C THR A 62 2.45 -0.53 -13.19
N GLU A 63 2.52 -1.81 -13.56
CA GLU A 63 1.55 -2.45 -14.44
C GLU A 63 0.16 -2.57 -13.77
N VAL A 64 0.10 -2.75 -12.45
CA VAL A 64 -1.15 -2.74 -11.68
C VAL A 64 -1.85 -1.38 -11.77
N VAL A 65 -1.09 -0.28 -11.72
CA VAL A 65 -1.63 1.10 -11.70
C VAL A 65 -1.86 1.65 -13.11
N TRP A 66 -0.93 1.39 -14.04
CA TRP A 66 -0.92 1.92 -15.41
C TRP A 66 -0.56 0.83 -16.42
N PRO A 67 -1.46 -0.12 -16.70
CA PRO A 67 -1.18 -1.29 -17.51
C PRO A 67 -0.79 -0.90 -18.93
N GLN A 68 0.27 -1.53 -19.46
CA GLN A 68 0.71 -1.38 -20.85
C GLN A 68 0.56 -2.69 -21.63
N SER A 69 0.71 -3.84 -20.95
CA SER A 69 0.56 -5.16 -21.54
C SER A 69 -0.91 -5.52 -21.77
N GLU A 70 -1.16 -6.46 -22.68
CA GLU A 70 -2.50 -7.04 -22.88
C GLU A 70 -3.00 -7.72 -21.61
N ALA A 71 -2.14 -8.49 -20.93
CA ALA A 71 -2.49 -9.15 -19.67
C ALA A 71 -2.82 -8.15 -18.55
N GLY A 72 -2.07 -7.06 -18.44
CA GLY A 72 -2.36 -5.99 -17.47
C GLY A 72 -3.70 -5.31 -17.70
N ARG A 73 -4.05 -5.07 -18.98
CA ARG A 73 -5.37 -4.54 -19.34
C ARG A 73 -6.49 -5.56 -19.05
N ALA A 74 -6.30 -6.82 -19.40
CA ALA A 74 -7.26 -7.91 -19.14
C ALA A 74 -7.44 -8.22 -17.65
N ALA A 75 -6.44 -7.90 -16.81
CA ALA A 75 -6.54 -8.08 -15.36
C ALA A 75 -7.49 -7.07 -14.70
N GLU A 76 -7.79 -5.93 -15.35
CA GLU A 76 -8.71 -4.88 -14.87
C GLU A 76 -8.39 -4.38 -13.45
N LEU A 77 -7.09 -4.30 -13.12
CA LEU A 77 -6.62 -3.88 -11.81
C LEU A 77 -6.54 -2.35 -11.66
N ALA A 78 -6.18 -1.63 -12.72
CA ALA A 78 -6.04 -0.17 -12.68
C ALA A 78 -7.35 0.56 -12.32
N PRO A 79 -8.53 0.19 -12.86
CA PRO A 79 -9.80 0.76 -12.43
C PRO A 79 -10.17 0.45 -10.97
N ARG A 80 -9.46 -0.50 -10.33
CA ARG A 80 -9.64 -0.86 -8.91
C ARG A 80 -8.50 -0.33 -8.04
N CYS A 81 -7.58 0.45 -8.59
CA CYS A 81 -6.48 1.06 -7.86
C CYS A 81 -6.96 2.39 -7.23
N LEU A 82 -7.13 2.37 -5.91
CA LEU A 82 -7.62 3.50 -5.14
C LEU A 82 -6.54 4.58 -4.96
N ALA A 83 -5.31 4.16 -4.67
CA ALA A 83 -4.17 5.05 -4.51
C ALA A 83 -2.86 4.28 -4.72
N TRP A 84 -1.78 5.02 -4.96
CA TRP A 84 -0.45 4.46 -5.14
C TRP A 84 0.65 5.33 -4.52
N HIS A 85 1.76 4.70 -4.19
CA HIS A 85 2.95 5.37 -3.70
C HIS A 85 4.20 4.58 -4.07
N TYR A 86 5.25 5.29 -4.51
CA TYR A 86 6.54 4.70 -4.87
C TYR A 86 7.61 5.31 -3.97
N CYS A 87 8.23 4.50 -3.12
CA CYS A 87 9.38 4.93 -2.34
C CYS A 87 10.61 4.92 -3.26
N GLN A 88 10.99 6.09 -3.76
CA GLN A 88 12.05 6.28 -4.75
C GLN A 88 13.38 6.62 -4.06
N GLN A 89 14.47 6.05 -4.54
CA GLN A 89 15.81 6.30 -3.99
C GLN A 89 16.26 7.75 -4.27
N GLU A 90 15.80 8.32 -5.39
CA GLU A 90 16.17 9.65 -5.88
C GLU A 90 15.34 10.77 -5.24
N ASP A 91 14.22 10.44 -4.58
CA ASP A 91 13.36 11.40 -3.88
C ASP A 91 13.34 11.05 -2.38
N ALA A 92 14.22 11.69 -1.61
CA ALA A 92 14.28 11.50 -0.15
C ALA A 92 12.94 11.80 0.54
N GLY A 93 12.09 12.63 -0.07
CA GLY A 93 10.77 12.92 0.45
C GLY A 93 9.73 11.82 0.24
N SER A 94 9.99 10.88 -0.66
CA SER A 94 9.11 9.74 -0.92
C SER A 94 9.16 8.68 0.18
N VAL A 95 10.10 8.76 1.12
CA VAL A 95 10.14 7.85 2.29
C VAL A 95 9.68 8.53 3.58
N GLU A 96 9.37 9.83 3.55
CA GLU A 96 8.87 10.56 4.71
C GLU A 96 7.40 10.18 5.00
N VAL A 97 7.15 9.67 6.21
CA VAL A 97 5.84 9.17 6.63
C VAL A 97 4.73 10.21 6.48
N TRP A 98 4.98 11.44 6.92
CA TRP A 98 4.00 12.53 6.86
C TRP A 98 3.67 12.93 5.42
N ARG A 99 4.67 12.93 4.51
CA ARG A 99 4.45 13.21 3.08
C ARG A 99 3.64 12.10 2.42
N PHE A 100 3.92 10.84 2.77
CA PHE A 100 3.13 9.70 2.35
C PHE A 100 1.66 9.86 2.75
N VAL A 101 1.39 10.18 4.03
CA VAL A 101 0.01 10.34 4.53
C VAL A 101 -0.73 11.45 3.79
N LEU A 102 -0.14 12.65 3.66
CA LEU A 102 -0.79 13.76 2.96
C LEU A 102 -1.00 13.46 1.47
N ALA A 103 -0.03 12.82 0.82
CA ALA A 103 -0.15 12.44 -0.59
C ALA A 103 -1.20 11.32 -0.80
N LEU A 104 -1.39 10.44 0.18
CA LEU A 104 -2.46 9.45 0.17
C LEU A 104 -3.82 10.13 0.31
N VAL A 105 -3.98 11.04 1.28
CA VAL A 105 -5.24 11.80 1.47
C VAL A 105 -5.63 12.54 0.20
N GLU A 106 -4.68 13.18 -0.47
CA GLU A 106 -4.96 13.90 -1.72
C GLU A 106 -5.44 12.95 -2.83
N GLN A 107 -4.80 11.78 -2.97
CA GLN A 107 -5.26 10.77 -3.94
C GLN A 107 -6.65 10.24 -3.62
N LEU A 108 -6.97 10.01 -2.34
CA LEU A 108 -8.28 9.52 -1.92
C LEU A 108 -9.36 10.58 -2.14
N ARG A 109 -9.06 11.86 -1.87
CA ARG A 109 -9.98 12.99 -2.11
C ARG A 109 -10.42 13.05 -3.57
N GLU A 110 -9.49 12.87 -4.49
CA GLU A 110 -9.72 12.96 -5.94
C GLU A 110 -10.10 11.61 -6.57
N SER A 111 -10.25 10.55 -5.78
CA SER A 111 -10.50 9.21 -6.31
C SER A 111 -11.94 9.07 -6.81
N PRO A 112 -12.15 8.67 -8.08
CA PRO A 112 -13.49 8.38 -8.60
C PRO A 112 -14.07 7.07 -8.02
N LEU A 113 -13.27 6.28 -7.30
CA LEU A 113 -13.70 5.02 -6.68
C LEU A 113 -14.36 5.23 -5.32
N LEU A 114 -14.25 6.43 -4.76
CA LEU A 114 -14.91 6.82 -3.51
C LEU A 114 -16.11 7.71 -3.81
N PRO A 115 -17.18 7.63 -3.00
CA PRO A 115 -18.32 8.51 -3.15
C PRO A 115 -17.93 9.97 -2.83
N PRO A 116 -18.62 10.98 -3.40
CA PRO A 116 -18.38 12.39 -3.09
C PRO A 116 -18.50 12.75 -1.61
N SER A 117 -19.18 11.93 -0.81
CA SER A 117 -19.24 12.10 0.65
C SER A 117 -17.86 11.99 1.31
N TYR A 118 -16.93 11.23 0.72
CA TYR A 118 -15.57 11.10 1.24
C TYR A 118 -14.82 12.43 1.21
N SER A 119 -14.81 13.12 0.06
CA SER A 119 -14.16 14.43 -0.05
C SER A 119 -14.85 15.49 0.82
N HIS A 120 -16.17 15.41 1.00
CA HIS A 120 -16.91 16.28 1.92
C HIS A 120 -16.52 16.05 3.39
N MET A 121 -16.30 14.79 3.82
CA MET A 121 -15.78 14.50 5.16
C MET A 121 -14.41 15.14 5.37
N LEU A 122 -13.52 15.06 4.38
CA LEU A 122 -12.20 15.69 4.42
C LEU A 122 -12.24 17.22 4.45
N ALA A 123 -13.28 17.84 3.87
CA ALA A 123 -13.48 19.28 3.89
C ALA A 123 -14.05 19.80 5.23
N SER A 124 -14.32 18.92 6.20
CA SER A 124 -14.85 19.31 7.50
C SER A 124 -13.87 20.20 8.28
N PRO A 125 -14.35 21.24 8.99
CA PRO A 125 -13.49 22.11 9.80
C PRO A 125 -12.69 21.37 10.87
N SER A 126 -13.20 20.24 11.35
CA SER A 126 -12.56 19.40 12.36
C SER A 126 -11.31 18.67 11.83
N LEU A 127 -11.18 18.46 10.52
CA LEU A 127 -10.01 17.84 9.89
C LEU A 127 -9.03 18.85 9.30
N ALA A 128 -9.44 20.11 9.10
CA ALA A 128 -8.58 21.14 8.53
C ALA A 128 -7.24 21.27 9.26
N ALA A 129 -7.27 21.33 10.60
CA ALA A 129 -6.04 21.39 11.42
C ALA A 129 -5.21 20.11 11.36
N THR A 130 -5.86 18.95 11.20
CA THR A 130 -5.18 17.65 11.10
C THR A 130 -4.46 17.48 9.76
N LEU A 131 -5.00 18.07 8.69
CA LEU A 131 -4.42 18.02 7.35
C LEU A 131 -3.28 19.03 7.13
N GLU A 132 -3.02 19.91 8.10
CA GLU A 132 -1.90 20.85 8.00
C GLU A 132 -0.55 20.11 8.00
N PRO A 133 0.39 20.51 7.12
CA PRO A 133 1.71 19.88 7.00
C PRO A 133 2.46 19.72 8.31
N LEU A 134 2.47 20.78 9.14
CA LEU A 134 3.19 20.79 10.41
C LEU A 134 2.53 19.88 11.45
N HIS A 135 1.19 19.75 11.41
CA HIS A 135 0.49 18.79 12.28
C HIS A 135 0.82 17.37 11.86
N CYS A 136 0.72 17.06 10.57
CA CYS A 136 1.01 15.71 10.07
C CYS A 136 2.49 15.32 10.24
N GLN A 137 3.41 16.28 10.10
CA GLN A 137 4.83 16.05 10.40
C GLN A 137 5.06 15.73 11.88
N ARG A 138 4.31 16.37 12.78
CA ARG A 138 4.38 16.12 14.23
C ARG A 138 3.69 14.82 14.63
N ASP A 139 2.57 14.46 14.00
CA ASP A 139 1.79 13.26 14.32
C ASP A 139 1.14 12.64 13.05
N PRO A 140 1.92 11.85 12.29
CA PRO A 140 1.42 11.22 11.08
C PRO A 140 0.42 10.10 11.37
N ASP A 141 0.52 9.44 12.53
CA ASP A 141 -0.40 8.39 12.96
C ASP A 141 -1.80 8.94 13.26
N ASP A 142 -1.92 10.06 13.99
CA ASP A 142 -3.20 10.76 14.19
C ASP A 142 -3.81 11.21 12.86
N THR A 143 -2.99 11.80 11.98
CA THR A 143 -3.45 12.24 10.67
C THR A 143 -3.96 11.06 9.83
N PHE A 144 -3.23 9.95 9.81
CA PHE A 144 -3.63 8.75 9.08
C PHE A 144 -4.94 8.17 9.64
N LYS A 145 -5.11 8.11 10.97
CA LYS A 145 -6.37 7.63 11.57
C LYS A 145 -7.54 8.52 11.19
N ARG A 146 -7.45 9.82 11.42
CA ARG A 146 -8.58 10.76 11.28
C ARG A 146 -8.91 11.13 9.85
N ALA A 147 -7.91 11.20 8.97
CA ALA A 147 -8.11 11.58 7.57
C ALA A 147 -8.19 10.40 6.61
N VAL A 148 -7.65 9.23 6.96
CA VAL A 148 -7.68 8.04 6.09
C VAL A 148 -8.62 6.98 6.66
N LEU A 149 -8.34 6.45 7.85
CA LEU A 149 -9.05 5.29 8.38
C LEU A 149 -10.50 5.58 8.75
N GLU A 150 -10.75 6.58 9.60
CA GLU A 150 -12.10 6.92 10.08
C GLU A 150 -13.06 7.24 8.92
N PRO A 151 -12.68 8.09 7.93
CA PRO A 151 -13.55 8.36 6.79
C PRO A 151 -13.79 7.09 5.95
N LEU A 152 -12.78 6.27 5.69
CA LEU A 152 -12.94 5.04 4.91
C LEU A 152 -13.81 4.00 5.62
N LEU A 153 -13.71 3.89 6.95
CA LEU A 153 -14.52 2.98 7.78
C LEU A 153 -15.99 3.41 7.87
N SER A 154 -16.27 4.70 7.72
CA SER A 154 -17.64 5.22 7.70
C SER A 154 -18.39 4.97 6.39
N LEU A 155 -17.68 4.57 5.33
CA LEU A 155 -18.28 4.29 4.03
C LEU A 155 -18.91 2.90 4.00
N ALA A 156 -20.01 2.77 3.26
CA ALA A 156 -20.52 1.47 2.88
C ALA A 156 -19.50 0.73 2.00
N SER A 157 -19.43 -0.60 2.14
CA SER A 157 -18.57 -1.42 1.29
C SER A 157 -18.96 -1.25 -0.17
N PRO A 158 -18.01 -0.95 -1.08
CA PRO A 158 -18.28 -0.90 -2.51
C PRO A 158 -18.60 -2.30 -3.07
N ALA A 159 -19.22 -2.34 -4.24
CA ALA A 159 -19.54 -3.60 -4.93
C ALA A 159 -18.28 -4.39 -5.35
N GLN A 160 -17.16 -3.69 -5.57
CA GLN A 160 -15.88 -4.28 -5.89
C GLN A 160 -14.83 -3.76 -4.91
N SER A 161 -14.07 -4.69 -4.34
CA SER A 161 -12.90 -4.37 -3.52
C SER A 161 -11.87 -3.61 -4.34
N VAL A 162 -11.11 -2.73 -3.70
CA VAL A 162 -10.08 -1.90 -4.33
C VAL A 162 -8.72 -2.17 -3.70
N CYS A 163 -7.65 -1.69 -4.33
CA CYS A 163 -6.30 -1.82 -3.79
C CYS A 163 -5.57 -0.49 -3.62
N ILE A 164 -4.66 -0.46 -2.65
CA ILE A 164 -3.67 0.61 -2.50
C ILE A 164 -2.29 0.00 -2.75
N VAL A 165 -1.53 0.59 -3.67
CA VAL A 165 -0.21 0.07 -4.08
C VAL A 165 0.90 0.86 -3.41
N ILE A 166 1.81 0.19 -2.70
CA ILE A 166 3.01 0.81 -2.11
C ILE A 166 4.25 0.06 -2.60
N ASP A 167 5.00 0.66 -3.52
CA ASP A 167 6.23 0.06 -4.04
C ASP A 167 7.43 0.42 -3.15
N SER A 168 8.33 -0.56 -2.98
CA SER A 168 9.62 -0.43 -2.31
C SER A 168 9.50 -0.01 -0.84
N LEU A 169 8.57 -0.64 -0.10
CA LEU A 169 8.25 -0.40 1.31
C LEU A 169 9.44 -0.60 2.26
N ASP A 170 10.46 -1.33 1.82
CA ASP A 170 11.73 -1.49 2.53
C ASP A 170 12.65 -0.27 2.45
N SER A 171 12.32 0.72 1.60
CA SER A 171 13.04 1.99 1.52
C SER A 171 12.62 2.88 2.69
N GLY A 172 13.59 3.33 3.49
CA GLY A 172 13.34 4.09 4.72
C GLY A 172 13.19 3.22 5.97
N CYS A 173 12.99 1.91 5.83
CA CYS A 173 13.06 0.96 6.94
C CYS A 173 14.53 0.57 7.19
N SER A 174 15.25 1.41 7.93
CA SER A 174 16.59 1.06 8.43
C SER A 174 16.42 -0.11 9.40
N GLY A 175 17.15 -1.21 9.21
CA GLY A 175 16.99 -2.50 9.90
C GLY A 175 17.25 -2.52 11.42
N LEU A 176 17.00 -1.41 12.12
CA LEU A 176 17.09 -1.26 13.57
C LEU A 176 15.97 -1.99 14.33
N VAL A 177 14.98 -2.54 13.63
CA VAL A 177 14.02 -3.50 14.21
C VAL A 177 14.71 -4.86 14.42
N GLY A 178 15.74 -4.93 15.27
CA GLY A 178 16.37 -6.22 15.59
C GLY A 178 17.72 -6.28 16.32
N VAL A 179 18.45 -5.18 16.55
CA VAL A 179 19.70 -5.26 17.35
C VAL A 179 19.80 -4.07 18.30
N GLY A 180 19.78 -4.37 19.60
CA GLY A 180 19.76 -3.41 20.70
C GLY A 180 20.91 -2.41 20.68
N THR A 181 20.67 -1.26 20.04
CA THR A 181 21.48 -0.05 20.22
C THR A 181 20.54 1.15 20.38
N GLY A 182 20.36 1.56 21.64
CA GLY A 182 19.98 2.94 21.95
C GLY A 182 18.49 3.28 22.03
N MET A 183 17.62 2.41 22.52
CA MET A 183 16.45 2.92 23.24
C MET A 183 16.98 3.56 24.52
N THR A 184 17.07 4.89 24.57
CA THR A 184 17.01 5.57 25.87
C THR A 184 15.72 5.12 26.55
N PRO A 185 15.79 4.49 27.74
CA PRO A 185 14.59 4.04 28.46
C PRO A 185 13.81 5.27 28.90
N GLY A 186 12.81 5.67 28.12
CA GLY A 186 12.00 6.86 28.41
C GLY A 186 11.22 7.45 27.23
N SER A 187 11.58 7.17 25.97
CA SER A 187 10.84 7.68 24.82
C SER A 187 10.06 6.57 24.12
N VAL A 188 8.89 6.25 24.67
CA VAL A 188 7.88 5.44 23.97
C VAL A 188 7.18 6.38 22.99
N THR A 189 7.84 6.71 21.89
CA THR A 189 7.18 7.53 20.87
C THR A 189 6.08 6.68 20.23
N ASN A 190 4.81 7.04 20.47
CA ASN A 190 3.63 6.42 19.85
C ASN A 190 3.53 6.69 18.34
N GLN A 191 4.63 7.05 17.68
CA GLN A 191 4.69 7.50 16.29
C GLN A 191 5.46 6.50 15.45
N SER A 192 5.04 6.31 14.21
CA SER A 192 5.65 5.41 13.26
C SER A 192 6.86 6.09 12.61
N SER A 193 8.03 5.45 12.68
CA SER A 193 9.28 6.01 12.14
C SER A 193 9.48 5.74 10.64
N SER A 194 8.67 4.83 10.07
CA SER A 194 8.67 4.50 8.65
C SER A 194 7.26 4.21 8.13
N ILE A 195 7.09 4.27 6.80
CA ILE A 195 5.82 3.91 6.14
C ILE A 195 5.43 2.46 6.46
N ALA A 196 6.42 1.56 6.53
CA ALA A 196 6.22 0.17 6.93
C ALA A 196 5.61 0.05 8.34
N GLU A 197 6.13 0.79 9.32
CA GLU A 197 5.60 0.79 10.69
C GLU A 197 4.20 1.38 10.76
N LEU A 198 3.96 2.47 10.02
CA LEU A 198 2.65 3.12 9.96
C LEU A 198 1.59 2.15 9.42
N LEU A 199 1.88 1.49 8.30
CA LEU A 199 0.96 0.54 7.69
C LEU A 199 0.75 -0.68 8.58
N LEU A 200 1.81 -1.24 9.19
CA LEU A 200 1.69 -2.41 10.07
C LEU A 200 0.80 -2.10 11.28
N ARG A 201 1.00 -0.96 11.93
CA ARG A 201 0.27 -0.56 13.14
C ARG A 201 -1.23 -0.42 12.89
N HIS A 202 -1.62 -0.03 11.68
CA HIS A 202 -3.00 0.25 11.31
C HIS A 202 -3.61 -0.77 10.34
N LEU A 203 -2.89 -1.83 9.99
CA LEU A 203 -3.30 -2.80 8.98
C LEU A 203 -4.68 -3.40 9.27
N GLN A 204 -4.92 -3.73 10.54
CA GLN A 204 -6.15 -4.36 11.01
C GLN A 204 -7.36 -3.40 11.09
N LEU A 205 -7.11 -2.09 10.95
CA LEU A 205 -8.16 -1.06 10.94
C LEU A 205 -8.59 -0.68 9.52
N LEU A 206 -7.90 -1.17 8.48
CA LEU A 206 -8.34 -0.92 7.12
C LEU A 206 -9.65 -1.65 6.83
N PRO A 207 -10.60 -1.01 6.11
CA PRO A 207 -11.81 -1.70 5.69
C PRO A 207 -11.49 -2.98 4.90
N SER A 208 -12.25 -4.03 5.11
CA SER A 208 -12.03 -5.36 4.50
C SER A 208 -12.08 -5.36 2.96
N TRP A 209 -12.77 -4.38 2.38
CA TRP A 209 -12.86 -4.14 0.94
C TRP A 209 -11.62 -3.45 0.34
N ILE A 210 -10.62 -3.10 1.15
CA ILE A 210 -9.32 -2.61 0.70
C ILE A 210 -8.27 -3.72 0.81
N LEU A 211 -7.49 -3.90 -0.25
CA LEU A 211 -6.31 -4.77 -0.29
C LEU A 211 -5.04 -3.91 -0.39
N LEU A 212 -4.11 -4.06 0.54
CA LEU A 212 -2.77 -3.48 0.38
C LEU A 212 -1.93 -4.31 -0.58
N VAL A 213 -1.25 -3.67 -1.53
CA VAL A 213 -0.28 -4.32 -2.43
C VAL A 213 1.06 -3.65 -2.20
N CYS A 214 1.90 -4.27 -1.38
CA CYS A 214 3.21 -3.75 -1.02
C CYS A 214 4.30 -4.47 -1.82
N SER A 215 5.42 -3.80 -2.12
CA SER A 215 6.61 -4.44 -2.67
C SER A 215 7.82 -4.23 -1.76
N ALA A 216 8.67 -5.26 -1.61
CA ALA A 216 9.88 -5.16 -0.82
C ALA A 216 11.02 -6.06 -1.35
N ARG A 217 12.27 -5.72 -1.04
CA ARG A 217 13.40 -6.64 -1.30
C ARG A 217 13.30 -7.87 -0.41
N ARG A 218 13.46 -9.06 -1.02
CA ARG A 218 13.44 -10.34 -0.28
C ARG A 218 14.53 -10.41 0.81
N GLN A 219 15.62 -9.69 0.63
CA GLN A 219 16.73 -9.63 1.59
C GLN A 219 16.39 -8.83 2.86
N ASN A 220 15.39 -7.94 2.81
CA ASN A 220 14.97 -7.19 4.01
C ASN A 220 14.04 -8.07 4.88
N LYS A 221 14.67 -8.89 5.73
CA LYS A 221 13.96 -9.82 6.63
C LYS A 221 13.08 -9.10 7.65
N ALA A 222 13.42 -7.88 8.05
CA ALA A 222 12.62 -7.11 9.01
C ALA A 222 11.24 -6.80 8.42
N VAL A 223 11.18 -6.21 7.22
CA VAL A 223 9.90 -5.93 6.53
C VAL A 223 9.15 -7.22 6.19
N CYS A 224 9.84 -8.27 5.75
CA CYS A 224 9.18 -9.56 5.50
C CYS A 224 8.58 -10.15 6.78
N LYS A 225 9.21 -9.95 7.94
CA LYS A 225 8.67 -10.42 9.23
C LYS A 225 7.52 -9.54 9.72
N MET A 226 7.60 -8.22 9.55
CA MET A 226 6.54 -7.27 9.89
C MET A 226 5.22 -7.63 9.22
N PHE A 227 5.27 -8.01 7.94
CA PHE A 227 4.10 -8.26 7.11
C PHE A 227 3.81 -9.74 6.91
N SER A 228 4.09 -10.59 7.91
CA SER A 228 3.85 -12.05 7.81
C SER A 228 2.37 -12.43 7.62
N GLU A 229 1.45 -11.53 7.96
CA GLU A 229 0.01 -11.70 7.75
C GLU A 229 -0.42 -11.44 6.29
N LEU A 230 0.45 -10.82 5.48
CA LEU A 230 0.18 -10.59 4.05
C LEU A 230 0.48 -11.85 3.25
N LEU A 231 -0.19 -12.01 2.11
CA LEU A 231 0.14 -13.06 1.14
C LEU A 231 1.46 -12.72 0.41
N PHE A 232 2.42 -13.64 0.39
CA PHE A 232 3.70 -13.41 -0.28
C PHE A 232 3.65 -13.84 -1.75
N ILE A 233 4.03 -12.93 -2.66
CA ILE A 233 4.25 -13.24 -4.08
C ILE A 233 5.72 -12.97 -4.41
N CYS A 234 6.47 -14.02 -4.78
CA CYS A 234 7.86 -13.86 -5.23
C CYS A 234 7.93 -13.76 -6.76
N VAL A 235 8.30 -12.59 -7.31
CA VAL A 235 8.30 -12.32 -8.77
C VAL A 235 9.49 -12.94 -9.52
N VAL A 236 10.35 -13.71 -8.83
CA VAL A 236 11.48 -14.44 -9.45
C VAL A 236 11.03 -15.78 -10.03
N TYR A 237 9.93 -16.34 -9.52
CA TYR A 237 9.43 -17.64 -9.96
C TYR A 237 8.37 -17.47 -11.04
N SER A 238 8.80 -17.34 -12.29
CA SER A 238 7.99 -17.87 -13.38
C SER A 238 7.95 -19.38 -13.20
N SER A 239 6.78 -19.99 -13.38
CA SER A 239 6.59 -21.44 -13.40
C SER A 239 7.38 -22.07 -14.55
N MET A 240 8.70 -22.19 -14.39
CA MET A 240 9.58 -23.02 -15.22
C MET A 240 9.97 -24.32 -14.49
N PHE A 241 9.16 -24.73 -13.51
CA PHE A 241 9.20 -26.05 -12.85
C PHE A 241 7.81 -26.69 -12.79
N LYS A 242 7.11 -26.68 -13.92
CA LYS A 242 6.12 -27.72 -14.27
C LYS A 242 6.44 -28.23 -15.69
N CYS A 243 7.64 -28.77 -15.83
CA CYS A 243 7.97 -29.80 -16.81
C CYS A 243 8.84 -30.80 -16.07
N ILE A 244 8.20 -31.83 -15.51
CA ILE A 244 8.42 -33.27 -15.65
C ILE A 244 7.34 -33.93 -14.80
#